data_AF-A0A4Y9NBK1-F1
#
_entry.id   AF-A0A4Y9NBK1-F1
#
_cell.length_a   1.000
_cell.length_b   1.000
_cell.length_c   1.000
_cell.angle_alpha   90.00
_cell.angle_beta   90.00
_cell.angle_gamma   90.00
#
_symmetry.space_group_name_H-M   'P 1'
#
loop_
_entity.id
_entity.type
_entity.pdbx_description
1 polymer ?
#
loop_
_entity_poly.entity_id
_entity_poly.type
_entity_poly.pdbx_seq_one_letter_code
_entity_poly.pdbx_strand_id
1 'polypeptide(L)' 'MSRVIQIRGVPDDLHEALREAAEARGQSLTKFALAALEQAARRHRSVQHNAEVIRRAQAEIASGVSREEILAALHEGRRE' A
#
# COMPACT_ATOMS: atom_id res chain seq x y z
N MET A 1 -7.17 -24.37 8.85
CA MET A 1 -8.62 -24.26 8.57
C MET A 1 -8.86 -23.05 7.69
N SER A 2 -9.64 -23.18 6.62
CA SER A 2 -10.07 -22.03 5.82
C SER A 2 -11.10 -21.22 6.62
N ARG A 3 -11.00 -19.88 6.56
CA ARG A 3 -12.03 -18.98 7.08
C ARG A 3 -12.85 -18.43 5.92
N VAL A 4 -14.16 -18.32 6.14
CA VAL A 4 -15.10 -17.80 5.14
C VAL A 4 -15.49 -16.37 5.51
N ILE A 5 -15.49 -15.48 4.52
CA ILE A 5 -16.01 -14.12 4.66
C ILE A 5 -17.26 -14.01 3.79
N GLN A 6 -18.36 -13.56 4.39
CA GLN A 6 -19.57 -13.19 3.66
C GLN A 6 -19.68 -11.67 3.59
N ILE A 7 -19.74 -11.12 2.39
CA ILE A 7 -19.96 -9.70 2.16
C ILE A 7 -21.44 -9.53 1.79
N ARG A 8 -22.18 -8.75 2.59
CA ARG A 8 -23.61 -8.47 2.37
C ARG A 8 -23.80 -7.07 1.79
N GLY A 9 -24.89 -6.88 1.05
CA GLY A 9 -25.24 -5.59 0.47
C GLY A 9 -24.30 -5.16 -0.65
N VAL A 10 -23.74 -6.10 -1.41
CA VAL A 10 -23.00 -5.80 -2.63
C VAL A 10 -24.03 -5.32 -3.68
N PRO A 11 -23.91 -4.08 -4.19
CA PRO A 11 -24.77 -3.61 -5.27
C PRO A 11 -24.62 -4.49 -6.52
N ASP A 12 -25.71 -4.66 -7.28
CA ASP A 12 -25.73 -5.55 -8.45
C ASP A 12 -24.73 -5.09 -9.53
N ASP A 13 -24.61 -3.78 -9.75
CA ASP A 13 -23.65 -3.19 -10.68
C ASP A 13 -22.20 -3.49 -10.28
N LEU A 14 -21.89 -3.39 -8.99
CA LEU A 14 -20.58 -3.77 -8.46
C LEU A 14 -20.33 -5.27 -8.61
N HIS A 15 -21.34 -6.11 -8.36
CA HIS A 15 -21.21 -7.56 -8.53
C HIS A 15 -20.88 -7.91 -9.98
N GLU A 16 -21.60 -7.34 -10.94
CA GLU A 16 -21.35 -7.58 -12.37
C GLU A 16 -19.97 -7.09 -12.80
N ALA A 17 -19.57 -5.88 -12.38
CA ALA A 17 -18.23 -5.36 -12.67
C ALA A 17 -17.11 -6.27 -12.12
N LEU A 18 -17.30 -6.84 -10.92
CA LEU A 18 -16.35 -7.79 -10.35
C LEU A 18 -16.34 -9.12 -11.12
N ARG A 19 -17.51 -9.60 -11.57
CA ARG A 19 -17.63 -10.82 -12.37
C ARG A 19 -16.91 -10.68 -13.70
N GLU A 20 -17.17 -9.60 -14.45
CA GLU A 20 -16.50 -9.30 -15.72
C GLU A 20 -14.98 -9.19 -15.55
N ALA A 21 -14.53 -8.50 -14.50
CA ALA A 21 -13.11 -8.34 -14.19
C ALA A 21 -12.42 -9.67 -13.83
N ALA A 22 -13.15 -10.62 -13.24
CA ALA A 22 -12.65 -11.97 -12.95
C ALA A 22 -12.59 -12.82 -14.23
N GLU A 23 -13.62 -12.77 -15.06
CA GLU A 23 -13.69 -13.48 -16.34
C GLU A 23 -12.59 -13.04 -17.30
N ALA A 24 -12.34 -11.72 -17.42
CA ALA A 24 -11.25 -11.17 -18.22
C ALA A 24 -9.86 -11.67 -17.79
N ARG A 25 -9.72 -12.14 -16.54
CA ARG A 25 -8.49 -12.71 -15.98
C ARG A 25 -8.49 -14.25 -15.96
N GLY A 26 -9.54 -14.89 -16.47
CA GLY A 26 -9.70 -16.35 -16.41
C GLY A 26 -9.79 -16.88 -14.98
N GLN A 27 -10.35 -16.10 -14.05
CA GLN A 27 -10.46 -16.44 -12.63
C GLN A 27 -11.92 -16.58 -12.22
N SER A 28 -12.18 -17.42 -11.21
CA SER A 28 -13.47 -17.36 -10.52
C SER A 28 -13.59 -16.05 -9.73
N LEU A 29 -14.82 -15.56 -9.56
CA LEU A 29 -15.10 -14.36 -8.78
C LEU A 29 -14.51 -14.42 -7.37
N THR A 30 -14.62 -15.57 -6.69
CA THR A 30 -14.05 -15.77 -5.35
C THR A 30 -12.53 -15.65 -5.35
N LYS A 31 -11.84 -16.22 -6.34
CA LYS A 31 -10.36 -16.15 -6.43
C LYS A 31 -9.91 -14.73 -6.72
N PHE A 32 -10.63 -14.04 -7.61
CA PHE A 32 -10.38 -12.64 -7.94
C PHE A 32 -10.57 -11.74 -6.72
N ALA A 33 -11.70 -11.87 -6.01
CA ALA A 33 -11.99 -11.11 -4.80
C ALA A 33 -10.98 -11.39 -3.68
N LEU A 34 -10.58 -12.64 -3.48
CA LEU A 34 -9.55 -13.00 -2.50
C LEU A 34 -8.21 -12.32 -2.82
N ALA A 35 -7.78 -12.33 -4.07
CA ALA A 35 -6.55 -11.65 -4.49
C ALA A 35 -6.61 -10.14 -4.22
N ALA A 36 -7.76 -9.51 -4.47
CA ALA A 36 -7.96 -8.09 -4.17
C ALA A 36 -7.87 -7.80 -2.66
N LEU A 37 -8.48 -8.65 -1.82
CA LEU A 37 -8.39 -8.54 -0.36
C LEU A 37 -6.96 -8.73 0.16
N GLU A 38 -6.22 -9.68 -0.41
CA GLU A 38 -4.81 -9.89 -0.07
C GLU A 38 -3.95 -8.68 -0.41
N GLN A 39 -4.16 -8.07 -1.57
CA GLN A 39 -3.46 -6.85 -1.96
C GLN A 39 -3.79 -5.68 -1.04
N ALA A 40 -5.07 -5.48 -0.70
CA ALA A 40 -5.48 -4.44 0.24
C ALA A 40 -4.82 -4.63 1.61
N ALA A 41 -4.82 -5.86 2.13
CA ALA A 41 -4.20 -6.17 3.41
C ALA A 41 -2.66 -5.97 3.39
N ARG A 42 -1.99 -6.36 2.30
CA ARG A 42 -0.56 -6.12 2.11
C ARG A 42 -0.26 -4.63 2.09
N ARG A 43 -0.99 -3.85 1.29
CA ARG A 43 -0.82 -2.40 1.19
C ARG A 43 -1.00 -1.71 2.55
N HIS A 44 -2.04 -2.07 3.31
CA HIS A 44 -2.25 -1.51 4.64
C HIS A 44 -1.06 -1.80 5.57
N ARG A 45 -0.57 -3.05 5.61
CA ARG A 45 0.59 -3.42 6.42
C ARG A 45 1.86 -2.66 6.00
N SER A 46 2.12 -2.53 4.71
CA SER A 46 3.27 -1.78 4.21
C SER A 46 3.21 -0.30 4.60
N VAL A 47 2.04 0.33 4.52
CA VAL A 47 1.86 1.73 4.94
C VAL A 47 2.16 1.88 6.44
N GLN A 48 1.61 1.00 7.28
CA GLN A 48 1.85 1.04 8.73
C GLN A 48 3.32 0.80 9.07
N HIS A 49 3.96 -0.18 8.42
CA HIS A 49 5.38 -0.46 8.61
C HIS A 49 6.24 0.74 8.19
N ASN A 50 6.00 1.32 7.02
CA ASN A 50 6.76 2.48 6.54
C ASN A 50 6.60 3.69 7.47
N ALA A 51 5.38 3.94 7.96
CA ALA A 51 5.13 5.01 8.92
C ALA A 51 5.93 4.81 10.22
N GLU A 52 6.06 3.56 10.69
CA GLU A 52 6.85 3.25 11.87
C GLU A 52 8.35 3.41 11.61
N VAL A 53 8.86 2.92 10.48
CA VAL A 53 10.27 3.12 10.09
C VAL A 53 10.61 4.60 10.01
N ILE A 54 9.76 5.40 9.37
CA ILE A 54 9.96 6.86 9.25
C ILE A 54 10.00 7.50 10.63
N ARG A 55 9.03 7.17 11.50
CA ARG A 55 8.97 7.72 12.86
C ARG A 55 10.21 7.37 13.68
N ARG A 56 10.64 6.12 13.60
CA ARG A 56 11.85 5.65 14.30
C ARG A 56 13.10 6.35 13.78
N ALA A 57 13.25 6.45 12.46
CA ALA A 57 14.37 7.17 11.85
C ALA A 57 14.39 8.64 12.28
N GLN A 58 13.23 9.32 12.31
CA GLN A 58 13.12 10.70 12.78
C GLN A 58 13.51 10.85 14.26
N ALA A 59 13.12 9.89 15.11
CA ALA A 59 13.47 9.89 16.53
C ALA A 59 14.96 9.62 16.77
N GLU A 60 15.56 8.69 16.02
CA GLU A 60 16.98 8.34 16.13
C GLU A 60 17.90 9.44 15.58
N ILE A 61 17.50 10.11 14.49
CA ILE A 61 18.32 11.13 13.84
C ILE A 61 18.35 12.43 14.65
N ALA A 62 17.35 12.69 15.52
CA ALA A 62 17.27 13.86 16.40
C ALA A 62 17.68 15.20 15.73
N SER A 63 17.44 15.34 14.43
CA SER A 63 17.76 16.55 13.69
C SER A 63 16.68 16.83 12.66
N GLY A 64 16.06 17.99 12.80
CA GLY A 64 15.32 18.59 11.70
C GLY A 64 16.35 19.09 10.71
N VAL A 65 16.83 18.22 9.82
CA VAL A 65 17.65 18.64 8.70
C VAL A 65 16.78 19.52 7.81
N SER A 66 17.11 20.80 7.76
CA SER A 66 16.42 21.77 6.92
C SER A 66 16.69 21.49 5.45
N ARG A 67 15.77 21.90 4.58
CA ARG A 67 15.95 21.80 3.14
C ARG A 67 17.21 22.56 2.69
N GLU A 68 17.50 23.66 3.37
CA GLU A 68 18.65 24.51 3.15
C GLU A 68 19.97 23.76 3.42
N GLU A 69 20.05 22.99 4.51
CA GLU A 69 21.23 22.15 4.82
C GLU A 69 21.46 21.05 3.78
N ILE A 70 20.38 20.42 3.30
CA ILE A 70 20.47 19.39 2.24
C ILE A 70 21.03 20.00 0.95
N LEU A 71 20.52 21.17 0.55
CA LEU A 71 20.98 21.85 -0.66
C LEU A 71 22.41 22.34 -0.52
N ALA A 72 22.80 22.85 0.65
CA ALA A 72 24.17 23.28 0.91
C ALA A 72 25.17 22.12 0.75
N ALA A 73 24.87 20.95 1.34
CA ALA A 73 25.71 19.76 1.20
C ALA A 73 25.82 19.26 -0.26
N LEU A 74 24.71 19.29 -1.01
CA LEU A 74 24.69 18.92 -2.43
C LEU A 74 25.49 19.88 -3.31
N HIS A 75 25.49 21.17 -2.99
CA HIS A 75 26.29 22.16 -3.71
C HIS A 75 27.77 22.04 -3.39
N GLU A 76 28.13 21.72 -2.15
CA GLU A 76 29.52 21.50 -1.73
C GLU A 76 30.13 20.30 -2.47
N GLY A 77 29.46 19.15 -2.47
CA GLY A 77 29.94 17.94 -3.16
C GLY A 77 29.94 18.00 -4.70
N ARG A 78 29.44 19.08 -5.31
CA ARG A 78 29.54 19.33 -6.77
C ARG A 78 30.68 20.28 -7.13
N ARG A 79 31.33 20.92 -6.15
CA ARG A 79 32.49 21.78 -6.36
C ARG A 79 33.83 21.02 -6.21
N GLU A 80 33.78 19.77 -5.76
CA GLU A 80 34.86 18.77 -5.84
C GLU A 80 34.79 18.01 -7.17
#